data_AF-A0A962C0F7-F1
#
_entry.id   AF-A0A962C0F7-F1
#
_cell.length_a   1.000
_cell.length_b   1.000
_cell.length_c   1.000
_cell.angle_alpha   90.00
_cell.angle_beta   90.00
_cell.angle_gamma   90.00
#
_symmetry.space_group_name_H-M   'P 1'
#
loop_
_entity.id
_entity.type
_entity.pdbx_description
1 polymer ?
#
loop_
_entity_poly.entity_id
_entity_poly.type
_entity_poly.pdbx_seq_one_letter_code
_entity_poly.pdbx_strand_id
1 'polypeptide(L)' 'AGDEVWFSVWNGKDQRSAIVVVDDKTRKLKAVLNDPRLITPTGKFNVYNTVKDVY' A
#
# COMPACT_ATOMS: atom_id res chain seq x y z
N ALA A 1 -6.91 0.35 16.21
CA ALA A 1 -6.81 1.43 15.22
C ALA A 1 -5.99 0.89 14.06
N GLY A 2 -6.50 1.02 12.83
CA GLY A 2 -5.99 0.34 11.63
C GLY A 2 -6.41 -1.14 11.57
N ASP A 3 -7.21 -1.53 10.57
CA ASP A 3 -7.51 -2.96 10.27
C ASP A 3 -6.75 -3.44 9.02
N GLU A 4 -6.04 -2.53 8.34
CA GLU A 4 -5.34 -2.79 7.07
C GLU A 4 -3.97 -2.10 7.04
N VAL A 5 -3.00 -2.80 6.45
CA VAL A 5 -1.64 -2.29 6.19
C VAL A 5 -1.35 -2.35 4.70
N TRP A 6 -0.76 -1.28 4.17
CA TRP A 6 -0.54 -1.09 2.73
C TRP A 6 0.95 -1.08 2.39
N PHE A 7 1.37 -1.94 1.47
CA PHE A 7 2.76 -2.09 1.04
C PHE A 7 2.93 -1.70 -0.43
N SER A 8 4.04 -1.04 -0.76
CA SER A 8 4.48 -0.92 -2.16
C SER A 8 5.27 -2.15 -2.53
N VAL A 9 4.85 -2.87 -3.57
CA VAL A 9 5.75 -3.75 -4.32
C VAL A 9 6.42 -2.90 -5.37
N TRP A 10 7.62 -2.43 -5.03
CA TRP A 10 8.44 -1.61 -5.92
C TRP A 10 9.32 -2.51 -6.78
N ASN A 11 8.95 -2.64 -8.05
CA ASN A 11 9.75 -3.31 -9.07
C ASN A 11 10.43 -2.27 -9.98
N GLY A 12 11.39 -2.71 -10.82
CA GLY A 12 12.06 -1.84 -11.79
C GLY A 12 11.08 -1.16 -12.75
N LYS A 13 11.51 -0.05 -13.39
CA LYS A 13 10.65 0.82 -14.24
C LYS A 13 9.88 0.06 -15.34
N ASP A 14 10.46 -1.02 -15.87
CA ASP A 14 9.89 -1.83 -16.95
C ASP A 14 9.09 -3.05 -16.44
N GLN A 15 8.98 -3.19 -15.12
CA GLN A 15 8.30 -4.29 -14.44
C GLN A 15 7.05 -3.76 -13.72
N ARG A 16 6.00 -4.58 -13.65
CA ARG A 16 4.73 -4.18 -13.02
C ARG A 16 4.93 -3.94 -11.53
N SER A 17 4.65 -2.71 -11.11
CA SER A 17 4.53 -2.32 -9.71
C SER A 17 3.12 -2.64 -9.20
N ALA A 18 2.96 -2.81 -7.88
CA ALA A 18 1.65 -3.00 -7.28
C ALA A 18 1.60 -2.38 -5.88
N ILE A 19 0.41 -2.01 -5.42
CA ILE A 19 0.14 -1.76 -4.01
C ILE A 19 -0.60 -2.97 -3.46
N VAL A 20 -0.10 -3.52 -2.37
CA VAL A 20 -0.68 -4.69 -1.72
C VAL A 20 -1.32 -4.25 -0.41
N VAL A 21 -2.59 -4.61 -0.23
CA VAL A 21 -3.35 -4.37 1.00
C VAL A 21 -3.42 -5.68 1.76
N VAL A 22 -2.98 -5.66 3.01
CA VAL A 22 -2.97 -6.81 3.93
C VAL A 22 -3.90 -6.50 5.09
N ASP A 23 -4.70 -7.50 5.48
CA ASP A 23 -5.48 -7.44 6.71
C ASP A 23 -4.54 -7.60 7.91
N ASP A 24 -4.53 -6.61 8.81
CA ASP A 24 -3.56 -6.55 9.91
C ASP A 24 -3.73 -7.71 10.92
N LYS A 25 -4.98 -8.07 11.21
CA LYS A 25 -5.32 -9.09 12.22
C LYS A 25 -4.92 -10.48 11.77
N THR A 26 -5.18 -10.79 10.50
CA THR A 26 -4.98 -12.13 9.95
C THR A 26 -3.66 -12.27 9.20
N ARG A 27 -3.01 -11.15 8.87
CA ARG A 27 -1.82 -11.07 7.99
C ARG A 27 -2.05 -11.72 6.62
N LYS A 28 -3.31 -11.72 6.17
CA LYS A 28 -3.70 -12.29 4.87
C LYS A 28 -3.82 -11.19 3.82
N LEU A 29 -3.53 -11.58 2.58
CA LEU A 29 -3.74 -10.73 1.42
C LEU A 29 -5.21 -10.36 1.29
N LYS A 30 -5.50 -9.06 1.29
CA LYS A 30 -6.86 -8.53 1.11
C LYS A 30 -7.11 -8.04 -0.30
N ALA A 31 -6.18 -7.28 -0.86
CA ALA A 31 -6.28 -6.78 -2.23
C ALA A 31 -4.91 -6.51 -2.86
N VAL A 32 -4.88 -6.52 -4.19
CA VAL A 32 -3.73 -6.08 -4.99
C VAL A 32 -4.22 -5.02 -5.98
N LEU A 33 -3.64 -3.83 -5.89
CA LEU A 33 -3.89 -2.73 -6.83
C LEU A 33 -2.78 -2.74 -7.88
N ASN A 34 -3.12 -3.14 -9.10
CA ASN A 34 -2.21 -3.32 -10.23
C ASN A 34 -2.63 -2.50 -11.46
N ASP A 35 -2.69 -1.17 -11.31
CA ASP A 35 -3.08 -0.29 -12.41
C ASP A 35 -1.90 0.06 -13.32
N PRO A 36 -2.04 0.09 -14.66
CA PRO A 36 -0.99 0.54 -15.58
C PRO A 36 -0.46 1.96 -15.32
N ARG A 37 -1.27 2.83 -14.68
CA ARG A 37 -0.90 4.19 -14.27
C ARG A 37 0.01 4.22 -13.04
N LEU A 38 0.17 3.08 -12.35
CA LEU A 38 0.89 2.95 -11.10
C LEU A 38 2.40 2.81 -11.34
N ILE A 39 3.05 3.89 -11.75
CA ILE A 39 4.50 3.93 -12.04
C ILE A 39 5.25 4.36 -10.76
N THR A 40 6.19 3.53 -10.30
CA THR A 40 7.08 3.81 -9.15
C THR A 40 6.37 4.36 -7.89
N PRO A 41 5.40 3.62 -7.29
CA PRO A 41 4.65 4.10 -6.13
C PRO A 41 5.47 4.05 -4.83
N THR A 42 6.05 5.18 -4.40
CA THR A 42 6.89 5.26 -3.19
C THR A 42 6.07 5.55 -1.92
N GLY A 43 5.87 6.82 -1.56
CA GLY A 43 5.17 7.24 -0.35
C GLY A 43 3.66 6.97 -0.40
N LYS A 44 3.09 6.56 0.74
CA LYS A 44 1.66 6.39 0.96
C LYS A 44 1.30 7.02 2.30
N PHE A 45 0.42 8.01 2.26
CA PHE A 45 0.04 8.78 3.44
C PHE A 45 -1.46 8.63 3.66
N ASN A 46 -1.85 7.96 4.74
CA ASN A 46 -3.24 7.91 5.15
C ASN A 46 -3.60 9.23 5.83
N VAL A 47 -4.62 9.94 5.31
CA VAL A 47 -4.99 11.30 5.76
C VAL A 47 -5.24 11.36 7.27
N TYR A 48 -6.00 10.42 7.83
CA TYR A 48 -6.33 10.42 9.26
C TYR A 48 -5.07 10.21 10.11
N ASN A 49 -4.25 9.23 9.72
CA ASN A 49 -3.03 8.88 10.43
C ASN A 49 -1.99 10.00 10.37
N THR A 50 -1.81 10.62 9.20
CA THR A 50 -0.86 11.70 8.98
C THR A 50 -1.29 12.99 9.68
N VAL A 51 -2.58 13.35 9.69
CA VAL A 51 -3.06 14.57 10.39
C VAL A 51 -2.99 14.43 11.91
N LYS A 52 -3.05 13.21 12.44
CA LYS A 52 -3.07 12.94 13.88
C LYS A 52 -1.76 12.36 14.42
N ASP A 53 -0.71 12.31 13.61
CA ASP A 53 0.58 11.69 13.94
C ASP A 53 0.45 10.28 14.55
N VAL A 54 -0.48 9.49 14.01
CA VAL A 54 -0.70 8.09 14.39
C VAL A 54 0.12 7.21 13.44
N TYR A 55 1.12 6.50 13.98
CA TYR A 55 2.05 5.64 13.25
C TYR A 55 2.00 4.18 13.71
#